data_AF-A0A6G6PLN1-F1
#
_entry.id   AF-A0A6G6PLN1-F1
#
_cell.length_a   1.000
_cell.length_b   1.000
_cell.length_c   1.000
_cell.angle_alpha   90.00
_cell.angle_beta   90.00
_cell.angle_gamma   90.00
#
_symmetry.space_group_name_H-M   'P 1'
#
loop_
_entity.id
_entity.type
_entity.pdbx_description
1 polymer ?
#
loop_
_entity_poly.entity_id
_entity_poly.type
_entity_poly.pdbx_seq_one_letter_code
_entity_poly.pdbx_strand_id
1 'polypeptide(L)' 'MQGTNWVKVSEQEPPIKTDVLCCNIFTGDRFTADKLETFNSSKGLMAKGFYRGNPQWIATHWMPLPPMPEGE' A
#
# COMPACT_ATOMS: atom_id res chain seq x y z
N MET A 1 -11.08 17.98 -9.58
CA MET A 1 -10.43 17.63 -8.30
C MET A 1 -9.36 16.60 -8.59
N GLN A 2 -8.09 16.98 -8.55
CA GLN A 2 -6.96 16.09 -8.84
C GLN A 2 -6.62 15.33 -7.54
N GLY A 3 -7.50 14.40 -7.15
CA GLY A 3 -7.31 13.58 -5.96
C GLY A 3 -6.32 12.47 -6.28
N THR A 4 -5.20 12.42 -5.58
CA THR A 4 -4.29 11.25 -5.61
C THR A 4 -5.08 9.97 -5.32
N ASN A 5 -4.89 8.93 -6.14
CA ASN A 5 -5.60 7.63 -6.12
C ASN A 5 -5.29 6.75 -4.89
N TRP A 6 -5.16 7.35 -3.71
CA TRP A 6 -4.97 6.63 -2.45
C TRP A 6 -6.29 6.00 -2.01
N VAL A 7 -6.25 4.70 -1.80
CA VAL A 7 -7.36 3.86 -1.34
C VAL A 7 -7.08 3.46 0.10
N LYS A 8 -8.04 3.65 1.00
CA LYS A 8 -7.91 3.14 2.37
C LYS A 8 -8.02 1.62 2.37
N VAL A 9 -7.17 0.97 3.16
CA VAL A 9 -7.22 -0.49 3.37
C VAL A 9 -8.60 -0.93 3.89
N SER A 10 -9.26 -0.11 4.71
CA SER A 10 -10.63 -0.37 5.22
C SER A 10 -11.74 -0.28 4.17
N GLU A 11 -11.49 0.39 3.04
CA GLU A 11 -12.46 0.56 1.96
C GLU A 11 -12.31 -0.54 0.91
N GLN A 12 -11.06 -0.88 0.57
CA GLN A 12 -10.77 -1.89 -0.43
C GLN A 12 -9.35 -2.45 -0.23
N GLU A 13 -9.25 -3.78 -0.29
CA GLU A 13 -7.95 -4.48 -0.33
C GLU A 13 -7.33 -4.39 -1.73
N PRO A 14 -5.99 -4.27 -1.84
CA PRO A 14 -5.35 -4.28 -3.14
C PRO A 14 -5.56 -5.62 -3.86
N PRO A 15 -5.62 -5.62 -5.21
CA PRO A 15 -5.73 -6.86 -5.96
C PRO A 15 -4.56 -7.81 -5.69
N ILE A 16 -4.83 -9.11 -5.70
CA ILE A 16 -3.84 -10.17 -5.46
C ILE A 16 -2.68 -10.04 -6.46
N LYS A 17 -1.43 -10.14 -5.97
CA LYS A 17 -0.18 -10.06 -6.77
C LYS A 17 -0.02 -8.76 -7.56
N THR A 18 -0.51 -7.64 -7.03
CA THR A 18 -0.29 -6.33 -7.61
C THR A 18 0.73 -5.56 -6.79
N ASP A 19 1.75 -5.03 -7.45
CA ASP A 19 2.70 -4.13 -6.83
C ASP A 19 2.01 -2.78 -6.55
N VAL A 20 2.04 -2.37 -5.29
CA VAL A 20 1.38 -1.15 -4.80
C VAL A 20 2.38 -0.22 -4.13
N LEU A 21 2.06 1.06 -4.16
CA LEU A 21 2.71 2.07 -3.34
C LEU A 21 1.89 2.26 -2.06
N CYS A 22 2.57 2.26 -0.92
CA CYS A 22 1.98 2.41 0.39
C CYS A 22 2.56 3.62 1.12
N CYS A 23 1.82 4.14 2.09
CA CYS A 23 2.28 5.19 3.00
C CYS A 23 2.48 4.58 4.41
N ASN A 24 3.71 4.67 4.93
CA ASN A 24 4.06 4.20 6.27
C ASN A 24 3.30 5.02 7.32
N ILE A 25 2.52 4.35 8.16
CA ILE A 25 1.72 5.01 9.21
C ILE A 25 2.58 5.75 10.25
N PHE A 26 3.82 5.32 10.46
CA PHE A 26 4.68 5.88 11.51
C PHE A 26 5.50 7.08 11.03
N THR A 27 6.01 7.02 9.80
CA THR A 27 6.93 8.05 9.27
C THR A 27 6.30 8.92 8.19
N GLY A 28 5.21 8.47 7.56
CA GLY A 28 4.65 9.09 6.35
C GLY A 28 5.43 8.79 5.08
N ASP A 29 6.53 8.03 5.16
CA ASP A 29 7.33 7.68 4.00
C ASP A 29 6.61 6.70 3.08
N ARG A 30 6.91 6.79 1.79
CA ARG A 30 6.35 5.89 0.78
C ARG A 30 7.22 4.65 0.66
N PHE A 31 6.59 3.48 0.53
CA PHE A 31 7.28 2.22 0.28
C PHE A 31 6.47 1.34 -0.68
N THR A 32 7.16 0.48 -1.41
CA THR A 32 6.53 -0.47 -2.34
C THR A 32 6.26 -1.80 -1.66
N ALA A 33 5.14 -2.43 -1.99
CA ALA A 33 4.80 -3.77 -1.54
C ALA A 33 4.23 -4.60 -2.70
N ASP A 34 4.62 -5.87 -2.80
CA ASP A 34 4.06 -6.85 -3.76
C ASP A 34 2.90 -7.66 -3.15
N LYS A 35 2.73 -7.54 -1.83
CA LYS A 35 1.64 -8.14 -1.06
C LYS A 35 1.32 -7.28 0.16
N LEU A 36 0.03 -7.10 0.43
CA LEU A 36 -0.47 -6.56 1.70
C LEU A 36 -1.21 -7.66 2.46
N GLU A 37 -0.96 -7.77 3.76
CA GLU A 37 -1.76 -8.59 4.67
C GLU A 37 -2.52 -7.67 5.62
N THR A 38 -3.85 -7.77 5.62
CA THR A 38 -4.72 -6.93 6.45
C THR A 38 -4.86 -7.50 7.86
N PHE A 39 -4.91 -6.62 8.85
CA PHE A 39 -5.11 -7.00 10.25
C PHE A 39 -5.84 -5.89 11.02
N ASN A 40 -6.58 -6.29 12.06
CA ASN A 40 -7.26 -5.35 12.94
C ASN A 40 -6.29 -4.81 14.01
N SER A 41 -6.30 -3.49 14.19
CA SER A 41 -5.59 -2.80 15.26
C SER A 41 -6.56 -1.99 16.12
N SER A 42 -6.09 -1.46 17.26
CA SER A 42 -6.87 -0.52 18.08
C SER A 42 -7.24 0.79 17.34
N LYS A 43 -6.57 1.08 16.22
CA LYS A 43 -6.82 2.26 15.37
C LYS A 43 -7.62 1.91 14.10
N GLY A 44 -8.14 0.69 13.98
CA GLY A 44 -8.89 0.20 12.82
C GLY A 44 -8.12 -0.81 11.95
N LEU A 45 -8.68 -1.13 10.78
CA LEU A 45 -8.07 -2.05 9.82
C LEU A 45 -6.81 -1.43 9.21
N MET A 46 -5.71 -2.18 9.25
CA MET A 46 -4.41 -1.80 8.71
C MET A 46 -3.88 -2.90 7.80
N ALA A 47 -2.84 -2.58 7.02
CA ALA A 47 -2.12 -3.55 6.21
C ALA A 47 -0.64 -3.59 6.61
N LYS A 48 -0.05 -4.79 6.67
CA LYS A 48 1.39 -4.99 6.68
C LYS A 48 1.85 -5.27 5.25
N GLY A 49 2.77 -4.46 4.76
CA GLY A 49 3.35 -4.69 3.43
C GLY A 49 4.47 -5.71 3.45
N PHE A 50 4.63 -6.39 2.33
CA PHE A 50 5.73 -7.29 2.04
C PHE A 50 6.32 -6.95 0.68
N TYR A 51 7.63 -7.17 0.52
CA TYR A 51 8.30 -7.08 -0.76
C TYR A 51 9.26 -8.25 -0.92
N ARG A 52 9.07 -9.06 -1.95
CA ARG A 52 9.80 -10.31 -2.22
C ARG A 52 9.84 -11.23 -1.00
N GLY A 53 8.72 -11.36 -0.31
CA GLY A 53 8.57 -12.17 0.90
C GLY A 53 9.15 -11.54 2.18
N ASN A 54 9.81 -10.39 2.11
CA ASN A 54 10.35 -9.71 3.27
C ASN A 54 9.32 -8.73 3.86
N PRO A 55 9.06 -8.74 5.17
CA PRO A 55 8.16 -7.80 5.80
C PRO A 55 8.69 -6.37 5.67
N GLN A 56 7.80 -5.45 5.31
CA GLN A 56 8.02 -4.02 5.23
C GLN A 56 7.26 -3.32 6.38
N TRP A 57 6.76 -2.11 6.12
CA TRP A 57 6.06 -1.27 7.08
C TRP A 57 4.55 -1.51 7.11
N ILE A 58 3.89 -0.86 8.07
CA ILE A 58 2.44 -0.85 8.23
C ILE A 58 1.87 0.36 7.48
N ALA A 59 0.75 0.15 6.77
CA ALA A 59 0.06 1.18 6.01
C ALA A 59 -1.45 1.18 6.29
N THR A 60 -2.07 2.35 6.13
CA THR A 60 -3.53 2.52 6.12
C THR A 60 -4.07 2.84 4.73
N HIS A 61 -3.19 3.27 3.81
CA HIS A 61 -3.53 3.64 2.45
C HIS A 61 -2.56 3.02 1.46
N TRP A 62 -3.08 2.66 0.29
CA TRP A 62 -2.31 2.14 -0.84
C TRP A 62 -2.76 2.80 -2.14
N MET A 63 -1.96 2.73 -3.18
CA MET A 63 -2.37 3.04 -4.55
C MET A 63 -1.66 2.09 -5.52
N PRO A 64 -2.25 1.77 -6.68
CA PRO A 64 -1.52 1.03 -7.71
C PRO A 64 -0.25 1.80 -8.06
N LEU A 65 0.86 1.08 -8.30
CA LEU A 65 2.03 1.73 -8.86
C LEU A 65 1.62 2.41 -10.18
N PRO A 66 2.07 3.66 -10.41
CA PRO A 66 1.91 4.25 -11.73
C PRO A 66 2.57 3.29 -12.75
N PRO A 67 1.99 3.14 -13.95
CA PRO A 67 2.63 2.36 -14.99
C PRO A 67 4.06 2.88 -15.13
N MET A 68 5.02 1.95 -15.15
CA MET A 68 6.41 2.29 -15.47
C MET A 68 6.35 3.12 -16.75
N PRO A 69 6.94 4.32 -16.80
CA PRO A 69 7.08 5.02 -18.07
C PRO A 69 7.69 4.02 -19.05
N GLU A 70 7.01 3.75 -20.16
CA GLU A 70 7.67 3.15 -21.31
C GLU A 70 8.83 4.10 -21.61
N GLY A 71 10.06 3.66 -21.34
CA GLY A 71 11.23 4.54 -21.34
C GLY A 71 11.32 5.33 -22.64
N GLU A 72 11.80 6.58 -22.54
CA GLU A 72 12.33 7.32 -23.69
C GLU A 72 13.47 6.55 -24.38
#